data_AF-A0A954MVD4-F1
#
_entry.id   AF-A0A954MVD4-F1
#
_cell.length_a   1.000
_cell.length_b   1.000
_cell.length_c   1.000
_cell.angle_alpha   90.00
_cell.angle_beta   90.00
_cell.angle_gamma   90.00
#
_symmetry.space_group_name_H-M   'P 1'
#
loop_
_entity.id
_entity.type
_entity.pdbx_description
1 polymer ?
#
loop_
_entity_poly.entity_id
_entity_poly.type
_entity_poly.pdbx_seq_one_letter_code
_entity_poly.pdbx_strand_id
1 'polypeptide(L)'
;SEGSTLGMTISNNLLQTDQNGDSGIDMTWRGGTTGSITSNTFQGDDGSNVGVSLNSMSTTQNLNLSISQNQFTFAGGNDAAVRLQAAGTSQLNFSQNQVDLHGANSQGFVLDLMTTNTAFSGNAINGYHDVTHGILFNTISAPSQVSFNGNAMSFASVNTLIHEGITFGTVNNVTATEKISLSGSQNNTITGASNNFIAPAGSTTGQFLLNNVFGP
;
A
#
# COMPACT_ATOMS: atom_id res chain seq x y z
N SER A 1 -16.82 -19.80 -10.15
CA SER A 1 -17.60 -20.09 -8.94
C SER A 1 -16.75 -19.69 -7.75
N GLU A 2 -17.29 -18.89 -6.84
CA GLU A 2 -16.69 -18.68 -5.53
C GLU A 2 -17.12 -19.86 -4.66
N GLY A 3 -16.17 -20.67 -4.19
CA GLY A 3 -16.51 -21.91 -3.46
C GLY A 3 -15.35 -22.54 -2.71
N SER A 4 -14.16 -21.95 -2.78
CA SER A 4 -12.99 -22.41 -2.06
C SER A 4 -12.22 -21.22 -1.53
N THR A 5 -11.64 -21.40 -0.35
CA THR A 5 -10.78 -20.41 0.28
C THR A 5 -9.34 -20.77 0.00
N LEU A 6 -8.55 -19.81 -0.45
CA LEU A 6 -7.11 -19.94 -0.54
C LEU A 6 -6.49 -19.54 0.80
N GLY A 7 -5.79 -20.49 1.42
CA GLY A 7 -4.88 -20.22 2.53
C GLY A 7 -3.45 -20.10 2.00
N MET A 8 -2.75 -19.02 2.32
CA MET A 8 -1.34 -18.85 1.91
C MET A 8 -0.44 -18.40 3.05
N THR A 9 0.81 -18.86 3.01
CA THR A 9 1.89 -18.37 3.88
C THR A 9 3.17 -18.38 3.07
N ILE A 10 3.77 -17.20 2.91
CA ILE A 10 5.03 -17.03 2.18
C ILE A 10 5.99 -16.33 3.13
N SER A 11 7.06 -17.02 3.53
CA SER A 11 7.99 -16.47 4.50
C SER A 11 9.44 -16.88 4.31
N ASN A 12 10.34 -15.97 4.69
CA ASN A 12 11.79 -16.18 4.70
C ASN A 12 12.39 -16.55 3.33
N ASN A 13 11.86 -15.96 2.25
CA ASN A 13 12.37 -16.15 0.90
C ASN A 13 13.14 -14.92 0.41
N LEU A 14 14.09 -15.15 -0.49
CA LEU A 14 14.61 -14.13 -1.41
C LEU A 14 13.91 -14.31 -2.76
N LEU A 15 13.23 -13.27 -3.22
CA LEU A 15 12.59 -13.22 -4.53
C LEU A 15 13.25 -12.11 -5.34
N GLN A 16 13.83 -12.49 -6.48
CA GLN A 16 14.51 -11.56 -7.37
C GLN A 16 13.81 -11.56 -8.72
N THR A 17 13.45 -10.39 -9.21
CA THR A 17 12.92 -10.16 -10.56
C THR A 17 14.05 -9.61 -11.43
N ASP A 18 14.42 -10.31 -12.49
CA ASP A 18 15.58 -10.01 -13.34
C ASP A 18 15.18 -9.46 -14.73
N GLN A 19 13.88 -9.29 -14.98
CA GLN A 19 13.35 -8.72 -16.20
C GLN A 19 12.35 -7.61 -15.90
N ASN A 20 12.20 -6.66 -16.83
CA ASN A 20 11.24 -5.57 -16.70
C ASN A 20 9.78 -6.07 -16.73
N GLY A 21 9.01 -5.70 -15.71
CA GLY A 21 7.57 -5.99 -15.62
C GLY A 21 7.23 -7.27 -14.88
N ASP A 22 8.21 -7.91 -14.25
CA ASP A 22 8.01 -9.13 -13.49
C ASP A 22 7.42 -8.86 -12.11
N SER A 23 6.88 -9.92 -11.51
CA SER A 23 6.38 -9.89 -10.14
C SER A 23 7.02 -10.98 -9.31
N GLY A 24 7.52 -10.64 -8.11
CA GLY A 24 8.08 -11.64 -7.20
C GLY A 24 7.02 -12.65 -6.74
N ILE A 25 5.85 -12.14 -6.37
CA ILE A 25 4.63 -12.93 -6.16
C ILE A 25 3.55 -12.35 -7.07
N ASP A 26 2.96 -13.18 -7.91
CA ASP A 26 1.74 -12.83 -8.64
C ASP A 26 0.64 -13.85 -8.35
N MET A 27 -0.49 -13.36 -7.84
CA MET A 27 -1.62 -14.20 -7.50
C MET A 27 -2.92 -13.55 -7.94
N THR A 28 -3.70 -14.33 -8.68
CA THR A 28 -5.08 -14.02 -9.01
C THR A 28 -5.99 -15.10 -8.43
N TRP A 29 -6.93 -14.71 -7.57
CA TRP A 29 -7.87 -15.65 -6.93
C TRP A 29 -9.30 -15.14 -6.95
N ARG A 30 -10.25 -16.09 -7.11
CA ARG A 30 -11.68 -15.81 -7.28
C ARG A 30 -12.53 -16.55 -6.24
N GLY A 31 -12.11 -16.42 -4.99
CA GLY A 31 -12.76 -16.89 -3.78
C GLY A 31 -12.18 -16.12 -2.58
N GLY A 32 -12.45 -16.58 -1.37
CA GLY A 32 -11.90 -16.02 -0.16
C GLY A 32 -10.40 -16.27 -0.10
N THR A 33 -9.66 -15.31 0.42
CA THR A 33 -8.20 -15.41 0.59
C THR A 33 -7.87 -15.09 2.03
N THR A 34 -7.08 -15.96 2.67
CA THR A 34 -6.49 -15.71 3.98
C THR A 34 -5.01 -16.01 3.93
N GLY A 35 -4.17 -15.15 4.49
CA GLY A 35 -2.75 -15.48 4.54
C GLY A 35 -1.81 -14.42 5.06
N SER A 36 -0.53 -14.75 4.96
CA SER A 36 0.56 -13.86 5.32
C SER A 36 1.72 -13.92 4.33
N ILE A 37 2.36 -12.77 4.12
CA ILE A 37 3.63 -12.62 3.42
C ILE A 37 4.56 -11.95 4.42
N THR A 38 5.51 -12.71 4.98
CA THR A 38 6.29 -12.26 6.13
C THR A 38 7.78 -12.54 6.02
N SER A 39 8.62 -11.55 6.34
CA SER A 39 10.08 -11.74 6.41
C SER A 39 10.70 -12.21 5.08
N ASN A 40 10.18 -11.74 3.95
CA ASN A 40 10.79 -11.99 2.64
C ASN A 40 11.59 -10.77 2.19
N THR A 41 12.56 -11.00 1.31
CA THR A 41 13.30 -9.96 0.59
C THR A 41 12.89 -10.01 -0.87
N PHE A 42 12.46 -8.88 -1.42
CA PHE A 42 12.12 -8.68 -2.82
C PHE A 42 13.13 -7.72 -3.45
N GLN A 43 13.72 -8.11 -4.56
CA GLN A 43 14.73 -7.31 -5.27
C GLN A 43 14.41 -7.25 -6.76
N GLY A 44 14.58 -6.09 -7.37
CA GLY A 44 14.48 -5.92 -8.82
C GLY A 44 15.29 -4.73 -9.30
N ASP A 45 16.08 -4.92 -10.36
CA ASP A 45 16.94 -3.87 -10.92
C ASP A 45 16.37 -3.25 -12.20
N ASP A 46 15.52 -4.00 -12.90
CA ASP A 46 14.78 -3.53 -14.07
C ASP A 46 13.48 -2.82 -13.67
N GLY A 47 12.91 -2.03 -14.57
CA GLY A 47 11.70 -1.24 -14.34
C GLY A 47 10.40 -2.05 -14.31
N SER A 48 9.32 -1.36 -13.92
CA SER A 48 7.94 -1.86 -13.88
C SER A 48 7.71 -3.10 -13.02
N ASN A 49 8.66 -3.47 -12.16
CA ASN A 49 8.62 -4.66 -11.33
C ASN A 49 7.68 -4.51 -10.14
N VAL A 50 7.13 -5.63 -9.67
CA VAL A 50 6.23 -5.65 -8.51
C VAL A 50 6.70 -6.68 -7.49
N GLY A 51 6.88 -6.28 -6.23
CA GLY A 51 7.22 -7.25 -5.18
C GLY A 51 6.08 -8.25 -4.98
N VAL A 52 4.90 -7.73 -4.65
CA VAL A 52 3.67 -8.51 -4.47
C VAL A 52 2.55 -7.95 -5.34
N SER A 53 2.10 -8.74 -6.31
CA SER A 53 0.88 -8.53 -7.10
C SER A 53 -0.21 -9.48 -6.62
N LEU A 54 -1.32 -8.92 -6.13
CA LEU A 54 -2.45 -9.69 -5.61
C LEU A 54 -3.77 -9.17 -6.18
N ASN A 55 -4.47 -10.01 -6.93
CA ASN A 55 -5.79 -9.72 -7.48
C ASN A 55 -6.85 -10.67 -6.89
N SER A 56 -7.57 -10.19 -5.88
CA SER A 56 -8.72 -10.86 -5.28
C SER A 56 -10.01 -10.41 -5.97
N MET A 57 -10.48 -11.21 -6.91
CA MET A 57 -11.65 -10.91 -7.75
C MET A 57 -12.99 -11.30 -7.13
N SER A 58 -12.98 -11.90 -5.94
CA SER A 58 -14.20 -12.25 -5.22
C SER A 58 -14.92 -11.00 -4.72
N THR A 59 -16.21 -10.87 -5.01
CA THR A 59 -17.04 -9.75 -4.53
C THR A 59 -17.85 -10.10 -3.28
N THR A 60 -18.00 -11.39 -2.96
CA THR A 60 -18.81 -11.84 -1.80
C THR A 60 -17.99 -12.46 -0.67
N GLN A 61 -16.76 -12.89 -0.94
CA GLN A 61 -15.85 -13.45 0.06
C GLN A 61 -14.69 -12.49 0.37
N ASN A 62 -14.24 -12.51 1.63
CA ASN A 62 -13.24 -11.58 2.14
C ASN A 62 -11.81 -11.92 1.69
N LEU A 63 -11.00 -10.86 1.53
CA LEU A 63 -9.55 -10.93 1.55
C LEU A 63 -9.04 -10.57 2.96
N ASN A 64 -8.38 -11.51 3.63
CA ASN A 64 -7.68 -11.27 4.90
C ASN A 64 -6.18 -11.48 4.69
N LEU A 65 -5.38 -10.42 4.81
CA LEU A 65 -3.96 -10.50 4.48
C LEU A 65 -3.11 -9.68 5.43
N SER A 66 -2.02 -10.28 5.90
CA SER A 66 -0.94 -9.58 6.57
C SER A 66 0.32 -9.58 5.71
N ILE A 67 0.85 -8.41 5.39
CA ILE A 67 2.17 -8.23 4.75
C ILE A 67 3.07 -7.59 5.80
N SER A 68 4.06 -8.32 6.31
CA SER A 68 4.85 -7.82 7.43
C SER A 68 6.33 -8.17 7.40
N GLN A 69 7.18 -7.28 7.93
CA GLN A 69 8.62 -7.52 8.05
C GLN A 69 9.30 -7.87 6.71
N ASN A 70 8.72 -7.49 5.57
CA ASN A 70 9.36 -7.72 4.27
C ASN A 70 10.25 -6.54 3.91
N GLN A 71 11.31 -6.82 3.16
CA GLN A 71 12.17 -5.83 2.54
C GLN A 71 11.91 -5.80 1.04
N PHE A 72 11.64 -4.64 0.49
CA PHE A 72 11.48 -4.40 -0.95
C PHE A 72 12.57 -3.43 -1.39
N THR A 73 13.40 -3.83 -2.34
CA THR A 73 14.46 -2.97 -2.88
C THR A 73 14.37 -2.99 -4.40
N PHE A 74 14.03 -1.84 -4.98
CA PHE A 74 13.75 -1.71 -6.40
C PHE A 74 14.55 -0.56 -6.99
N ALA A 75 15.35 -0.84 -8.02
CA ALA A 75 16.17 0.15 -8.71
C ALA A 75 15.60 0.60 -10.06
N GLY A 76 14.59 -0.09 -10.56
CA GLY A 76 13.91 0.23 -11.80
C GLY A 76 12.87 1.34 -11.66
N GLY A 77 12.60 2.02 -12.77
CA GLY A 77 11.52 3.01 -12.83
C GLY A 77 10.14 2.36 -12.94
N ASN A 78 9.12 2.97 -12.33
CA ASN A 78 7.73 2.49 -12.28
C ASN A 78 7.52 1.20 -11.47
N ASP A 79 8.45 0.87 -10.58
CA ASP A 79 8.36 -0.30 -9.70
C ASP A 79 7.33 -0.09 -8.59
N ALA A 80 6.79 -1.19 -8.05
CA ALA A 80 5.88 -1.15 -6.91
C ALA A 80 6.23 -2.22 -5.86
N ALA A 81 6.28 -1.86 -4.57
CA ALA A 81 6.48 -2.89 -3.54
C ALA A 81 5.28 -3.83 -3.43
N VAL A 82 4.06 -3.26 -3.35
CA VAL A 82 2.82 -4.03 -3.35
C VAL A 82 1.80 -3.39 -4.28
N ARG A 83 1.19 -4.21 -5.14
CA ARG A 83 -0.06 -3.91 -5.86
C ARG A 83 -1.13 -4.88 -5.41
N LEU A 84 -2.21 -4.37 -4.84
CA LEU A 84 -3.31 -5.19 -4.33
C LEU A 84 -4.65 -4.65 -4.83
N GLN A 85 -5.38 -5.51 -5.53
CA GLN A 85 -6.75 -5.28 -5.98
C GLN A 85 -7.70 -6.23 -5.24
N ALA A 86 -8.75 -5.68 -4.64
CA ALA A 86 -9.80 -6.45 -3.97
C ALA A 86 -11.18 -5.96 -4.40
N ALA A 87 -11.92 -6.84 -5.10
CA ALA A 87 -13.27 -6.55 -5.60
C ALA A 87 -14.36 -6.68 -4.52
N GLY A 88 -14.03 -7.25 -3.36
CA GLY A 88 -14.91 -7.43 -2.21
C GLY A 88 -14.33 -6.78 -0.96
N THR A 89 -14.91 -7.11 0.19
CA THR A 89 -14.43 -6.59 1.48
C THR A 89 -13.06 -7.15 1.86
N SER A 90 -12.20 -6.30 2.42
CA SER A 90 -10.85 -6.70 2.83
C SER A 90 -10.51 -6.32 4.27
N GLN A 91 -9.68 -7.15 4.90
CA GLN A 91 -8.99 -6.86 6.14
C GLN A 91 -7.49 -6.98 5.88
N LEU A 92 -6.78 -5.85 5.91
CA LEU A 92 -5.39 -5.78 5.49
C LEU A 92 -4.51 -5.23 6.61
N ASN A 93 -3.37 -5.85 6.84
CA ASN A 93 -2.37 -5.36 7.77
C ASN A 93 -1.00 -5.28 7.09
N PHE A 94 -0.47 -4.07 6.97
CA PHE A 94 0.88 -3.80 6.49
C PHE A 94 1.72 -3.37 7.70
N SER A 95 2.66 -4.20 8.14
CA SER A 95 3.43 -3.87 9.34
C SER A 95 4.93 -4.13 9.24
N GLN A 96 5.74 -3.16 9.68
CA GLN A 96 7.20 -3.29 9.75
C GLN A 96 7.86 -3.67 8.41
N ASN A 97 7.25 -3.30 7.27
CA ASN A 97 7.89 -3.49 5.97
C ASN A 97 8.86 -2.35 5.70
N GLN A 98 9.98 -2.67 5.05
CA GLN A 98 10.94 -1.70 4.53
C GLN A 98 10.83 -1.68 3.01
N VAL A 99 10.67 -0.49 2.44
CA VAL A 99 10.52 -0.28 1.00
C VAL A 99 11.53 0.78 0.57
N ASP A 100 12.47 0.41 -0.29
CA ASP A 100 13.52 1.28 -0.83
C ASP A 100 13.35 1.35 -2.36
N LEU A 101 12.97 2.54 -2.84
CA LEU A 101 12.63 2.82 -4.24
C LEU A 101 13.68 3.75 -4.85
N HIS A 102 14.59 3.18 -5.62
CA HIS A 102 15.70 3.86 -6.28
C HIS A 102 15.43 4.22 -7.74
N GLY A 103 14.26 3.88 -8.30
CA GLY A 103 13.86 4.36 -9.62
C GLY A 103 12.81 5.47 -9.57
N ALA A 104 12.66 6.20 -10.69
CA ALA A 104 11.64 7.22 -10.84
C ALA A 104 10.24 6.62 -11.03
N ASN A 105 9.18 7.38 -10.70
CA ASN A 105 7.78 6.94 -10.81
C ASN A 105 7.41 5.69 -9.98
N SER A 106 8.26 5.30 -9.02
CA SER A 106 8.06 4.10 -8.23
C SER A 106 7.08 4.32 -7.07
N GLN A 107 6.49 3.23 -6.60
CA GLN A 107 5.34 3.26 -5.69
C GLN A 107 5.59 2.30 -4.51
N GLY A 108 5.25 2.70 -3.30
CA GLY A 108 5.32 1.81 -2.14
C GLY A 108 4.17 0.81 -2.18
N PHE A 109 3.02 1.23 -1.65
CA PHE A 109 1.82 0.39 -1.64
C PHE A 109 0.75 0.99 -2.55
N VAL A 110 0.27 0.21 -3.51
CA VAL A 110 -0.75 0.61 -4.49
C VAL A 110 -1.97 -0.27 -4.30
N LEU A 111 -3.10 0.36 -3.99
CA LEU A 111 -4.28 -0.33 -3.50
C LEU A 111 -5.52 0.09 -4.30
N ASP A 112 -6.23 -0.91 -4.83
CA ASP A 112 -7.52 -0.79 -5.50
C ASP A 112 -8.55 -1.61 -4.71
N LEU A 113 -9.21 -0.95 -3.76
CA LEU A 113 -10.02 -1.59 -2.74
C LEU A 113 -11.49 -1.19 -2.84
N MET A 114 -12.37 -2.12 -2.47
CA MET A 114 -13.74 -1.77 -2.08
C MET A 114 -13.76 -1.31 -0.62
N THR A 115 -14.76 -1.73 0.17
CA THR A 115 -14.79 -1.48 1.60
C THR A 115 -13.71 -2.28 2.31
N THR A 116 -12.91 -1.64 3.15
CA THR A 116 -11.77 -2.28 3.83
C THR A 116 -11.63 -1.86 5.28
N ASN A 117 -11.00 -2.74 6.05
CA ASN A 117 -10.32 -2.39 7.30
C ASN A 117 -8.81 -2.58 7.09
N THR A 118 -8.09 -1.50 6.88
CA THR A 118 -6.65 -1.51 6.54
C THR A 118 -5.83 -0.84 7.64
N ALA A 119 -4.76 -1.49 8.07
CA ALA A 119 -3.80 -0.94 9.02
C ALA A 119 -2.40 -0.85 8.42
N PHE A 120 -1.73 0.28 8.62
CA PHE A 120 -0.30 0.47 8.36
C PHE A 120 0.40 0.77 9.67
N SER A 121 1.35 -0.07 10.08
CA SER A 121 2.09 0.16 11.32
C SER A 121 3.59 -0.08 11.18
N GLY A 122 4.40 0.93 11.52
CA GLY A 122 5.86 0.78 11.55
C GLY A 122 6.51 0.52 10.19
N ASN A 123 5.84 0.82 9.07
CA ASN A 123 6.46 0.67 7.75
C ASN A 123 7.42 1.83 7.47
N ALA A 124 8.52 1.54 6.79
CA ALA A 124 9.48 2.51 6.29
C ALA A 124 9.44 2.53 4.75
N ILE A 125 9.22 3.68 4.14
CA ILE A 125 9.21 3.85 2.67
C ILE A 125 10.18 4.97 2.28
N ASN A 126 11.25 4.62 1.58
CA ASN A 126 12.26 5.56 1.10
C ASN A 126 12.18 5.68 -0.41
N GLY A 127 11.96 6.89 -0.92
CA GLY A 127 12.07 7.22 -2.34
C GLY A 127 13.34 8.03 -2.59
N TYR A 128 14.18 7.58 -3.52
CA TYR A 128 15.47 8.22 -3.81
C TYR A 128 15.50 8.98 -5.14
N HIS A 129 14.46 8.81 -5.96
CA HIS A 129 14.36 9.38 -7.31
C HIS A 129 12.97 9.96 -7.55
N ASP A 130 12.88 10.77 -8.60
CA ASP A 130 11.73 11.61 -8.92
C ASP A 130 10.38 10.88 -8.94
N VAL A 131 9.34 11.56 -8.47
CA VAL A 131 7.94 11.11 -8.56
C VAL A 131 7.71 9.78 -7.84
N THR A 132 7.97 9.74 -6.53
CA THR A 132 7.65 8.56 -5.71
C THR A 132 6.32 8.73 -5.00
N HIS A 133 5.51 7.67 -4.96
CA HIS A 133 4.31 7.61 -4.11
C HIS A 133 4.55 6.64 -2.95
N GLY A 134 4.28 7.07 -1.72
CA GLY A 134 4.41 6.22 -0.54
C GLY A 134 3.29 5.18 -0.47
N ILE A 135 2.09 5.64 -0.11
CA ILE A 135 0.87 4.82 -0.04
C ILE A 135 -0.16 5.45 -0.95
N LEU A 136 -0.58 4.72 -1.97
CA LEU A 136 -1.55 5.14 -2.96
C LEU A 136 -2.76 4.22 -2.93
N PHE A 137 -3.89 4.76 -2.48
CA PHE A 137 -5.19 4.18 -2.76
C PHE A 137 -5.67 4.73 -4.10
N ASN A 138 -5.41 4.00 -5.19
CA ASN A 138 -5.94 4.35 -6.50
C ASN A 138 -7.48 4.46 -6.42
N THR A 139 -8.10 3.44 -5.84
CA THR A 139 -9.51 3.44 -5.46
C THR A 139 -9.72 2.86 -4.05
N ILE A 140 -10.66 3.43 -3.31
CA ILE A 140 -11.21 2.86 -2.08
C ILE A 140 -12.71 3.17 -2.01
N SER A 141 -13.53 2.28 -1.45
CA SER A 141 -14.96 2.57 -1.24
C SER A 141 -15.25 2.93 0.21
N ALA A 142 -16.09 3.93 0.44
CA ALA A 142 -16.70 4.18 1.73
C ALA A 142 -17.90 3.23 1.99
N PRO A 143 -18.22 2.94 3.27
CA PRO A 143 -17.40 3.22 4.45
C PRO A 143 -16.17 2.29 4.48
N SER A 144 -15.04 2.81 4.93
CA SER A 144 -13.83 2.02 5.22
C SER A 144 -13.14 2.54 6.46
N GLN A 145 -12.30 1.71 7.08
CA GLN A 145 -11.43 2.10 8.19
C GLN A 145 -9.98 1.97 7.77
N VAL A 146 -9.21 3.05 7.91
CA VAL A 146 -7.78 3.06 7.62
C VAL A 146 -7.04 3.61 8.84
N SER A 147 -6.05 2.86 9.32
CA SER A 147 -5.24 3.27 10.46
C SER A 147 -3.76 3.41 10.11
N PHE A 148 -3.11 4.43 10.65
CA PHE A 148 -1.69 4.73 10.44
C PHE A 148 -0.99 4.93 11.78
N ASN A 149 -0.02 4.08 12.11
CA ASN A 149 0.71 4.15 13.38
C ASN A 149 2.22 3.96 13.20
N GLY A 150 3.00 5.02 13.43
CA GLY A 150 4.45 4.90 13.49
C GLY A 150 5.12 4.62 12.15
N ASN A 151 4.49 4.98 11.02
CA ASN A 151 5.10 4.81 9.70
C ASN A 151 6.11 5.95 9.42
N ALA A 152 7.16 5.67 8.67
CA ALA A 152 8.15 6.64 8.24
C ALA A 152 8.23 6.63 6.71
N MET A 153 8.14 7.80 6.08
CA MET A 153 8.33 7.97 4.66
C MET A 153 9.32 9.11 4.42
N SER A 154 10.35 8.84 3.63
CA SER A 154 11.38 9.82 3.32
C SER A 154 11.61 9.86 1.82
N PHE A 155 11.39 11.02 1.22
CA PHE A 155 11.58 11.24 -0.20
C PHE A 155 12.77 12.20 -0.40
N ALA A 156 13.86 11.68 -0.94
CA ALA A 156 15.00 12.50 -1.31
C ALA A 156 14.69 13.20 -2.64
N SER A 157 14.19 14.43 -2.56
CA SER A 157 13.99 15.28 -3.73
C SER A 157 15.34 15.90 -4.15
N VAL A 158 15.76 15.61 -5.39
CA VAL A 158 16.86 16.34 -6.06
C VAL A 158 16.32 17.43 -7.01
N ASN A 159 15.00 17.54 -7.17
CA ASN A 159 14.33 18.47 -8.09
C ASN A 159 12.89 18.81 -7.69
N THR A 160 12.26 19.74 -8.44
CA THR A 160 10.93 20.29 -8.17
C THR A 160 9.75 19.33 -8.46
N LEU A 161 10.01 18.05 -8.71
CA LEU A 161 8.97 17.08 -9.05
C LEU A 161 8.22 16.58 -7.81
N ILE A 162 6.96 16.18 -8.01
CA ILE A 162 5.99 15.94 -6.95
C ILE A 162 6.17 14.52 -6.42
N HIS A 163 6.69 14.38 -5.20
CA HIS A 163 6.54 13.15 -4.42
C HIS A 163 5.27 13.25 -3.56
N GLU A 164 4.59 12.13 -3.38
CA GLU A 164 3.36 12.04 -2.60
C GLU A 164 3.51 11.02 -1.46
N GLY A 165 3.11 11.43 -0.25
CA GLY A 165 3.12 10.58 0.93
C GLY A 165 1.97 9.56 0.89
N ILE A 166 0.85 9.93 1.50
CA ILE A 166 -0.39 9.14 1.53
C ILE A 166 -1.42 9.80 0.60
N THR A 167 -1.85 9.08 -0.43
CA THR A 167 -2.81 9.59 -1.42
C THR A 167 -4.02 8.68 -1.49
N PHE A 168 -5.20 9.28 -1.33
CA PHE A 168 -6.47 8.72 -1.76
C PHE A 168 -6.82 9.34 -3.12
N GLY A 169 -6.72 8.56 -4.18
CA GLY A 169 -7.02 9.01 -5.54
C GLY A 169 -8.53 9.16 -5.73
N THR A 170 -9.24 8.04 -5.80
CA THR A 170 -10.70 8.01 -5.92
C THR A 170 -11.33 7.38 -4.68
N VAL A 171 -12.31 8.05 -4.08
CA VAL A 171 -13.14 7.51 -3.00
C VAL A 171 -14.57 7.33 -3.48
N ASN A 172 -15.01 6.08 -3.60
CA ASN A 172 -16.35 5.73 -4.06
C ASN A 172 -17.35 5.70 -2.91
N ASN A 173 -18.65 5.81 -3.22
CA ASN A 173 -19.76 5.65 -2.28
C ASN A 173 -19.72 6.60 -1.07
N VAL A 174 -19.14 7.80 -1.23
CA VAL A 174 -19.12 8.81 -0.17
C VAL A 174 -20.53 9.38 0.03
N THR A 175 -21.02 9.33 1.27
CA THR A 175 -22.25 10.00 1.70
C THR A 175 -21.99 10.89 2.91
N ALA A 176 -23.02 11.59 3.41
CA ALA A 176 -22.87 12.42 4.61
C ALA A 176 -22.44 11.60 5.85
N THR A 177 -22.80 10.32 5.89
CA THR A 177 -22.55 9.40 7.02
C THR A 177 -21.55 8.30 6.69
N GLU A 178 -21.25 8.05 5.41
CA GLU A 178 -20.31 7.01 4.96
C GLU A 178 -19.09 7.66 4.34
N LYS A 179 -17.97 7.54 5.07
CA LYS A 179 -16.67 8.11 4.72
C LYS A 179 -15.57 7.11 5.03
N ILE A 180 -14.36 7.40 4.60
CA ILE A 180 -13.17 6.70 5.08
C ILE A 180 -12.84 7.24 6.48
N SER A 181 -12.93 6.37 7.49
CA SER A 181 -12.56 6.69 8.86
C SER A 181 -11.07 6.50 9.07
N LEU A 182 -10.39 7.58 9.45
CA LEU A 182 -8.96 7.63 9.69
C LEU A 182 -8.67 7.58 11.19
N SER A 183 -7.67 6.79 11.57
CA SER A 183 -7.28 6.64 12.98
C SER A 183 -5.78 6.38 13.15
N GLY A 184 -5.25 6.73 14.33
CA GLY A 184 -3.85 6.47 14.68
C GLY A 184 -3.43 7.29 15.88
N SER A 185 -2.59 6.71 16.75
CA SER A 185 -2.10 7.36 17.96
C SER A 185 -0.59 7.61 17.94
N GLN A 186 0.15 6.93 17.07
CA GLN A 186 1.59 7.08 16.92
C GLN A 186 1.92 7.99 15.74
N ASN A 187 3.00 8.78 15.88
CA ASN A 187 3.39 9.73 14.86
C ASN A 187 3.81 9.01 13.56
N ASN A 188 3.23 9.42 12.44
CA ASN A 188 3.66 9.04 11.11
C ASN A 188 4.50 10.20 10.57
N THR A 189 5.72 9.92 10.13
CA THR A 189 6.65 10.94 9.63
C THR A 189 6.71 10.87 8.12
N ILE A 190 6.45 11.97 7.42
CA ILE A 190 6.60 12.10 5.97
C ILE A 190 7.45 13.32 5.69
N THR A 191 8.63 13.11 5.10
CA THR A 191 9.59 14.19 4.78
C THR A 191 9.94 14.18 3.30
N GLY A 192 10.11 15.37 2.72
CA GLY A 192 10.50 15.54 1.32
C GLY A 192 9.37 15.30 0.30
N ALA A 193 8.16 14.94 0.75
CA ALA A 193 6.98 14.93 -0.10
C ALA A 193 6.51 16.36 -0.39
N SER A 194 6.05 16.61 -1.62
CA SER A 194 5.35 17.86 -1.94
C SER A 194 3.98 17.90 -1.25
N ASN A 195 3.32 16.75 -1.17
CA ASN A 195 2.08 16.57 -0.42
C ASN A 195 2.24 15.38 0.52
N ASN A 196 2.15 15.62 1.83
CA ASN A 196 2.23 14.54 2.82
C ASN A 196 0.95 13.68 2.82
N PHE A 197 -0.20 14.32 2.59
CA PHE A 197 -1.51 13.68 2.58
C PHE A 197 -2.42 14.33 1.53
N ILE A 198 -3.09 13.52 0.73
CA ILE A 198 -4.09 13.94 -0.26
C ILE A 198 -5.34 13.06 -0.14
N ALA A 199 -6.51 13.68 -0.11
CA ALA A 199 -7.79 12.98 -0.28
C ALA A 199 -8.84 13.91 -0.92
N PRO A 200 -9.87 13.37 -1.62
CA PRO A 200 -10.98 14.17 -2.11
C PRO A 200 -11.71 14.87 -0.96
N ALA A 201 -12.11 16.13 -1.17
CA ALA A 201 -12.77 16.91 -0.12
C ALA A 201 -14.04 16.21 0.40
N GLY A 202 -14.15 16.11 1.73
CA GLY A 202 -15.31 15.49 2.39
C GLY A 202 -15.35 13.97 2.35
N SER A 203 -14.35 13.29 1.78
CA SER A 203 -14.30 11.82 1.66
C SER A 203 -13.80 11.09 2.91
N THR A 204 -13.08 11.80 3.80
CA THR A 204 -12.51 11.26 5.03
C THR A 204 -13.19 11.84 6.29
N THR A 205 -13.02 11.14 7.41
CA THR A 205 -13.36 11.59 8.76
C THR A 205 -12.35 10.99 9.75
N GLY A 206 -12.32 11.48 10.98
CA GLY A 206 -11.34 11.05 11.98
C GLY A 206 -10.05 11.85 11.89
N GLN A 207 -8.95 11.27 12.39
CA GLN A 207 -7.61 11.87 12.37
C GLN A 207 -6.56 10.83 12.77
N PHE A 208 -5.31 11.01 12.34
CA PHE A 208 -4.14 10.34 12.91
C PHE A 208 -3.04 11.35 13.19
N LEU A 209 -1.90 10.93 13.75
CA LEU A 209 -0.77 11.84 14.01
C LEU A 209 0.18 11.82 12.80
N LEU A 210 0.30 12.95 12.09
CA LEU A 210 1.16 13.14 10.92
C LEU A 210 2.13 14.30 11.16
N ASN A 211 3.43 14.04 11.09
CA ASN A 211 4.47 15.04 11.35
C ASN A 211 4.25 15.81 12.67
N ASN A 212 3.90 15.06 13.73
CA ASN A 212 3.57 15.52 15.09
C ASN A 212 2.33 16.43 15.20
N VAL A 213 1.48 16.45 14.18
CA VAL A 213 0.21 17.19 14.19
C VAL A 213 -0.92 16.20 13.92
N PHE A 214 -2.00 16.27 14.70
CA PHE A 214 -3.18 15.48 14.38
C PHE A 214 -3.82 16.00 13.09
N GLY A 215 -3.91 15.13 12.10
CA GLY A 215 -4.55 15.29 10.80
C GLY A 215 -4.59 13.92 10.14
N PRO A 216 -5.66 13.51 9.45
CA PRO A 216 -6.28 14.25 8.36
C PRO A 216 -7.82 14.26 8.34
#